data_AF-A0A8T7AFX4-F1
#
_entry.id   AF-A0A8T7AFX4-F1
#
_cell.length_a   1.000
_cell.length_b   1.000
_cell.length_c   1.000
_cell.angle_alpha   90.00
_cell.angle_beta   90.00
_cell.angle_gamma   90.00
#
_symmetry.space_group_name_H-M   'P 1'
#
loop_
_entity.id
_entity.type
_entity.pdbx_description
1 polymer ?
#
loop_
_entity_poly.entity_id
_entity_poly.type
_entity_poly.pdbx_seq_one_letter_code
_entity_poly.pdbx_strand_id
1 'polypeptide(L)'
;EMSDDVFEQHRSLKRFLQQHLYSHEQKLEMTRKTQAIVADLFEAFTNGVDRMPAQFAEAAKSRDAAGRARIVADYIAGMTDRYAIAEHERITS
;
A
#
# COMPACT_ATOMS: atom_id res chain seq x y z
N GLU A 1 22.72 28.98 -3.48
CA GLU A 1 23.26 27.76 -2.83
C GLU A 1 23.05 27.86 -1.33
N MET A 2 22.76 26.74 -0.64
CA MET A 2 22.66 26.75 0.83
C MET A 2 24.09 26.84 1.41
N SER A 3 24.31 27.68 2.42
CA SER A 3 25.62 27.75 3.08
C SER A 3 25.90 26.46 3.87
N ASP A 4 27.17 26.14 4.08
CA ASP A 4 27.61 24.92 4.79
C ASP A 4 26.98 24.80 6.18
N ASP A 5 26.79 25.93 6.87
CA ASP A 5 26.19 26.01 8.20
C ASP A 5 24.70 25.61 8.20
N VAL A 6 23.97 26.03 7.17
CA VAL A 6 22.56 25.64 6.96
C VAL A 6 22.47 24.14 6.63
N PHE A 7 23.48 23.59 5.94
CA PHE A 7 23.52 22.18 5.59
C PHE A 7 23.74 21.27 6.81
N GLU A 8 24.64 21.66 7.73
CA GLU A 8 24.86 20.92 8.99
C GLU A 8 23.63 20.97 9.90
N GLN A 9 23.00 22.13 10.05
CA GLN A 9 21.76 22.26 10.84
C GLN A 9 20.63 21.39 10.26
N HIS A 10 20.46 21.38 8.94
CA HIS A 10 19.47 20.53 8.27
C HIS A 10 19.76 19.03 8.48
N ARG A 11 21.04 18.64 8.46
CA ARG A 11 21.46 17.25 8.68
C ARG A 11 21.26 16.81 10.13
N SER A 12 21.54 17.70 11.09
CA SER A 12 21.27 17.51 12.52
C SER A 12 19.77 17.31 12.78
N LEU A 13 18.93 18.20 12.24
CA LEU A 13 17.47 18.09 12.35
C LEU A 13 16.95 16.79 11.73
N LYS A 14 17.45 16.40 10.56
CA LYS A 14 17.04 15.15 9.91
C LYS A 14 17.38 13.93 10.78
N ARG A 15 18.58 13.87 11.37
CA ARG A 15 19.00 12.80 12.29
C ARG A 15 18.12 12.74 13.54
N PHE A 16 17.86 13.89 14.16
CA PHE A 16 16.98 13.99 15.32
C PHE A 16 15.56 13.51 15.00
N LEU A 17 14.95 13.98 13.91
CA LEU A 17 13.65 13.50 13.47
C LEU A 17 13.68 12.01 13.14
N GLN A 18 14.76 11.51 12.54
CA GLN A 18 14.87 10.09 12.19
C GLN A 18 14.88 9.21 13.44
N GLN A 19 15.59 9.63 14.50
CA GLN A 19 15.67 8.93 15.79
C GLN A 19 14.43 9.07 16.68
N HIS A 20 13.69 10.18 16.59
CA HIS A 20 12.58 10.45 17.50
C HIS A 20 11.19 10.35 16.85
N LEU A 21 11.10 10.46 15.51
CA LEU A 21 9.85 10.44 14.76
C LEU A 21 9.75 9.24 13.81
N TYR A 22 10.87 8.72 13.29
CA TYR A 22 10.86 7.64 12.29
C TYR A 22 11.26 6.25 12.81
N SER A 23 11.92 6.13 13.95
CA SER A 23 12.37 4.84 14.51
C SER A 23 11.45 4.22 15.57
N HIS A 24 10.21 4.70 15.71
CA HIS A 24 9.27 4.10 16.67
C HIS A 24 8.65 2.81 16.13
N GLU A 25 8.62 1.75 16.95
CA GLU A 25 8.04 0.42 16.70
C GLU A 25 6.65 0.46 16.03
N GLN A 26 5.86 1.51 16.30
CA GLN A 26 4.57 1.77 15.65
C GLN A 26 4.66 1.83 14.12
N LYS A 27 5.78 2.30 13.53
CA LYS A 27 5.96 2.28 12.06
C LYS A 27 6.17 0.88 11.52
N LEU A 28 6.88 0.02 12.25
CA LEU A 28 7.08 -1.38 11.88
C LEU A 28 5.76 -2.15 11.96
N GLU A 29 4.96 -1.92 13.01
CA GLU A 29 3.64 -2.53 13.15
C GLU A 29 2.68 -2.06 12.05
N MET A 30 2.62 -0.76 11.78
CA MET A 30 1.82 -0.21 10.69
C MET A 30 2.23 -0.80 9.34
N THR A 31 3.54 -0.89 9.08
CA THR A 31 4.06 -1.48 7.84
C THR A 31 3.63 -2.95 7.69
N ARG A 32 3.72 -3.75 8.76
CA ARG A 32 3.26 -5.15 8.74
C ARG A 32 1.77 -5.26 8.50
N LYS A 33 0.97 -4.38 9.13
CA LYS A 33 -0.48 -4.34 8.94
C LYS A 33 -0.85 -4.02 7.49
N THR A 34 -0.19 -3.02 6.89
CA THR A 34 -0.41 -2.67 5.47
C THR A 34 -0.01 -3.80 4.54
N GLN A 35 1.11 -4.49 4.80
CA GLN A 35 1.53 -5.65 4.01
C GLN A 35 0.50 -6.78 4.05
N ALA A 36 -0.06 -7.07 5.23
CA ALA A 36 -1.11 -8.08 5.39
C ALA A 36 -2.38 -7.70 4.61
N ILE A 37 -2.85 -6.45 4.75
CA ILE A 37 -4.03 -5.95 4.02
C ILE A 37 -3.86 -6.11 2.50
N VAL A 38 -2.70 -5.73 1.96
CA VAL A 38 -2.43 -5.83 0.51
C VAL A 38 -2.39 -7.29 0.06
N ALA A 39 -1.80 -8.18 0.85
CA ALA A 39 -1.76 -9.61 0.53
C ALA A 39 -3.17 -10.22 0.51
N ASP A 40 -3.99 -9.94 1.52
CA ASP A 40 -5.35 -10.44 1.64
C ASP A 40 -6.25 -9.94 0.50
N LEU A 41 -6.14 -8.64 0.17
CA LEU A 41 -6.86 -8.05 -0.98
C LEU A 41 -6.45 -8.73 -2.30
N PHE A 42 -5.15 -8.93 -2.50
CA PHE A 42 -4.64 -9.55 -3.71
C PHE A 42 -5.13 -10.99 -3.86
N GLU A 43 -5.08 -11.78 -2.79
CA GLU A 43 -5.60 -13.14 -2.77
C GLU A 43 -7.11 -13.17 -3.04
N ALA A 44 -7.88 -12.34 -2.34
CA ALA A 44 -9.33 -12.30 -2.47
C ALA A 44 -9.79 -11.94 -3.89
N PHE A 45 -9.15 -10.95 -4.52
CA PHE A 45 -9.50 -10.54 -5.88
C PHE A 45 -8.97 -11.48 -6.95
N THR A 46 -7.83 -12.15 -6.73
CA THR A 46 -7.32 -13.16 -7.67
C THR A 46 -8.22 -14.40 -7.67
N ASN A 47 -8.69 -14.82 -6.50
CA ASN A 47 -9.60 -15.95 -6.32
C ASN A 47 -11.06 -15.63 -6.70
N GLY A 48 -11.46 -14.35 -6.65
CA GLY A 48 -12.80 -13.90 -6.99
C GLY A 48 -12.79 -12.50 -7.59
N VAL A 49 -12.52 -12.41 -8.89
CA VAL A 49 -12.43 -11.12 -9.62
C VAL A 49 -13.72 -10.32 -9.58
N ASP A 50 -14.87 -10.98 -9.40
CA ASP A 50 -16.20 -10.35 -9.24
C ASP A 50 -16.33 -9.53 -7.95
N ARG A 51 -15.38 -9.64 -7.04
CA ARG A 51 -15.32 -8.81 -5.82
C ARG A 51 -14.73 -7.43 -6.10
N MET A 52 -14.10 -7.22 -7.25
CA MET A 52 -13.64 -5.89 -7.71
C MET A 52 -14.78 -5.12 -8.40
N PRO A 53 -14.65 -3.79 -8.58
CA PRO A 53 -15.57 -3.01 -9.40
C PRO A 53 -15.66 -3.58 -10.82
N ALA A 54 -16.85 -3.49 -11.42
CA ALA A 54 -17.19 -4.17 -12.68
C ALA A 54 -16.15 -3.97 -13.80
N GLN A 55 -15.62 -2.74 -13.97
CA GLN A 55 -14.62 -2.45 -15.00
C GLN A 55 -13.33 -3.29 -14.85
N PHE A 56 -12.88 -3.53 -13.62
CA PHE A 56 -11.68 -4.33 -13.34
C PHE A 56 -12.00 -5.82 -13.39
N ALA A 57 -13.17 -6.22 -12.91
CA ALA A 57 -13.64 -7.61 -12.96
C ALA A 57 -13.73 -8.09 -14.42
N GLU A 58 -14.37 -7.33 -15.31
CA GLU A 58 -14.51 -7.68 -16.73
C GLU A 58 -13.14 -7.71 -17.44
N ALA A 59 -12.28 -6.72 -17.17
CA ALA A 59 -10.91 -6.73 -17.70
C ALA A 59 -10.13 -7.97 -17.23
N ALA A 60 -10.25 -8.34 -15.96
CA ALA A 60 -9.56 -9.49 -15.36
C ALA A 60 -10.06 -10.85 -15.89
N LYS A 61 -11.37 -10.98 -16.17
CA LYS A 61 -11.97 -12.18 -16.78
C LYS A 61 -11.46 -12.42 -18.21
N SER A 62 -11.16 -11.35 -18.95
CA SER A 62 -10.66 -11.41 -20.33
C SER A 62 -9.20 -11.84 -20.47
N ARG A 63 -8.49 -12.09 -19.35
CA ARG A 63 -7.05 -12.36 -19.31
C ARG A 63 -6.74 -13.74 -18.75
N ASP A 64 -5.54 -14.21 -19.10
CA ASP A 64 -4.90 -15.36 -18.46
C ASP A 64 -4.53 -15.05 -16.99
N ALA A 65 -3.98 -16.04 -16.29
CA ALA A 65 -3.66 -15.90 -14.86
C ALA A 65 -2.68 -14.75 -14.59
N ALA A 66 -1.66 -14.58 -15.44
CA ALA A 66 -0.68 -13.51 -15.29
C ALA A 66 -1.29 -12.12 -15.55
N GLY A 67 -2.10 -11.98 -16.61
CA GLY A 67 -2.79 -10.72 -16.91
C GLY A 67 -3.83 -10.36 -15.86
N ARG A 68 -4.54 -11.36 -15.30
CA ARG A 68 -5.45 -11.17 -14.17
C ARG A 68 -4.72 -10.64 -12.94
N ALA A 69 -3.62 -11.28 -12.55
CA ALA A 69 -2.80 -10.84 -11.42
C ALA A 69 -2.30 -9.40 -11.60
N ARG A 70 -1.93 -9.01 -12.83
CA ARG A 70 -1.53 -7.62 -13.13
C ARG A 70 -2.69 -6.64 -12.90
N ILE A 71 -3.88 -6.93 -13.42
CA ILE A 71 -5.06 -6.05 -13.26
C ILE A 71 -5.43 -5.90 -11.78
N VAL A 72 -5.38 -6.99 -11.01
CA VAL A 72 -5.61 -6.95 -9.56
C VAL A 72 -4.56 -6.07 -8.87
N ALA A 73 -3.28 -6.24 -9.21
CA ALA A 73 -2.20 -5.42 -8.66
C ALA A 73 -2.37 -3.92 -8.99
N ASP A 74 -2.73 -3.60 -10.23
CA ASP A 74 -2.95 -2.22 -10.67
C ASP A 74 -4.16 -1.59 -9.95
N TYR A 75 -5.23 -2.36 -9.73
CA TYR A 75 -6.38 -1.91 -8.95
C TYR A 75 -6.02 -1.63 -7.50
N ILE A 76 -5.26 -2.51 -6.84
CA ILE A 76 -4.79 -2.33 -5.46
C ILE A 76 -3.83 -1.14 -5.36
N ALA A 77 -2.91 -0.98 -6.31
CA ALA A 77 -1.98 0.14 -6.33
C ALA A 77 -2.67 1.51 -6.54
N GLY A 78 -3.87 1.51 -7.12
CA GLY A 78 -4.71 2.70 -7.26
C GLY A 78 -5.49 3.09 -6.00
N MET A 79 -5.44 2.28 -4.93
CA MET A 79 -6.17 2.54 -3.69
C MET A 79 -5.44 3.57 -2.82
N THR A 80 -6.23 4.37 -2.09
CA THR A 80 -5.71 5.12 -0.93
C THR A 80 -5.70 4.21 0.29
N ASP A 81 -4.83 4.48 1.28
CA ASP A 81 -4.77 3.70 2.53
C ASP A 81 -6.14 3.50 3.18
N ARG A 82 -6.92 4.59 3.28
CA ARG A 82 -8.27 4.55 3.87
C ARG A 82 -9.22 3.64 3.08
N TYR A 83 -9.11 3.65 1.75
CA TYR A 83 -9.94 2.80 0.90
C TYR A 83 -9.52 1.33 0.99
N ALA A 84 -8.21 1.04 0.98
CA ALA A 84 -7.72 -0.33 1.14
C ALA A 84 -8.13 -0.96 2.48
N ILE A 85 -8.09 -0.20 3.57
CA ILE A 85 -8.56 -0.65 4.89
C ILE A 85 -10.07 -0.96 4.85
N ALA A 86 -10.89 -0.03 4.34
CA ALA A 86 -12.34 -0.24 4.27
C ALA A 86 -12.71 -1.43 3.37
N GLU A 87 -11.98 -1.61 2.27
CA GLU A 87 -12.20 -2.72 1.35
C GLU A 87 -11.79 -4.06 1.97
N HIS A 88 -10.68 -4.08 2.73
CA HIS A 88 -10.23 -5.25 3.49
C HIS A 88 -11.25 -5.66 4.56
N GLU A 89 -11.80 -4.70 5.29
CA GLU A 89 -12.88 -4.93 6.25
C GLU A 89 -14.13 -5.50 5.56
N ARG A 90 -14.49 -5.00 4.38
CA ARG A 90 -15.64 -5.47 3.60
C ARG A 90 -15.53 -6.92 3.14
N ILE A 91 -14.33 -7.38 2.79
CA ILE A 91 -14.12 -8.74 2.26
C ILE A 91 -13.81 -9.78 3.35
N THR A 92 -13.45 -9.33 4.55
CA THR A 92 -13.10 -10.18 5.69
C THR A 92 -14.24 -10.30 6.72
N SER A 93 -15.22 -9.40 6.65
CA SER A 93 -16.49 -9.48 7.39
C SER A 93 -17.44 -10.51 6.77
#